data_AF-X0V7D2-F1
#
_entry.id   AF-X0V7D2-F1
#
_cell.length_a   1.000
_cell.length_b   1.000
_cell.length_c   1.000
_cell.angle_alpha   90.00
_cell.angle_beta   90.00
_cell.angle_gamma   90.00
#
_symmetry.space_group_name_H-M   'P 1'
#
loop_
_entity.id
_entity.type
_entity.pdbx_description
1 polymer ?
#
loop_
_entity_poly.entity_id
_entity_poly.type
_entity_poly.pdbx_seq_one_letter_code
_entity_poly.pdbx_strand_id
1 'polypeptide(L)' 'MADNTAQKIRIRMKAYDYRLLDQSAGEIVDTALRTGARVAGPIPLPTNINKYTVL' A
#
# COMPACT_ATOMS: atom_id res chain seq x y z
N MET A 1 31.67 12.09 2.30
CA MET A 1 31.12 11.32 3.43
C MET A 1 29.60 11.30 3.29
N ALA A 2 29.04 10.09 3.12
CA ALA A 2 27.63 9.69 3.17
C ALA A 2 26.61 10.56 2.41
N ASP A 3 26.34 10.19 1.15
CA ASP A 3 25.06 10.51 0.52
C ASP A 3 24.00 9.57 1.12
N ASN A 4 23.47 9.94 2.29
CA ASN A 4 22.42 9.19 2.97
C ASN A 4 21.10 9.46 2.23
N THR A 5 21.00 8.94 1.00
CA THR A 5 19.77 8.94 0.21
C THR A 5 18.68 8.28 1.04
N ALA A 6 17.79 9.08 1.60
CA ALA A 6 16.72 8.64 2.47
C ALA A 6 16.06 7.38 1.89
N GLN A 7 16.12 6.27 2.64
CA GLN A 7 15.56 4.99 2.21
C GLN A 7 14.04 5.13 2.02
N LYS A 8 13.63 5.29 0.76
CA LYS A 8 12.24 5.56 0.39
C LYS A 8 11.58 4.27 -0.09
N ILE A 9 10.86 3.61 0.81
CA ILE A 9 10.12 2.39 0.51
C ILE A 9 8.79 2.77 -0.15
N ARG A 10 8.46 2.13 -1.29
CA ARG A 10 7.17 2.30 -1.99
C ARG A 10 6.41 0.99 -1.98
N ILE A 11 5.30 0.93 -1.26
CA ILE A 11 4.47 -0.27 -1.12
C ILE A 11 3.30 -0.16 -2.10
N ARG A 12 3.09 -1.18 -2.94
CA ARG A 12 1.90 -1.32 -3.80
C ARG A 12 1.15 -2.57 -3.37
N MET A 13 -0.11 -2.42 -3.01
CA MET A 13 -0.95 -3.53 -2.58
C MET A 13 -2.01 -3.82 -3.66
N LYS A 14 -2.27 -5.11 -3.90
CA LYS A 14 -3.32 -5.59 -4.80
C LYS A 14 -4.01 -6.76 -4.12
N ALA A 15 -5.33 -6.71 -4.05
CA ALA A 15 -6.16 -7.79 -3.54
C ALA A 15 -7.47 -7.85 -4.33
N TYR A 16 -8.12 -9.01 -4.32
CA TYR A 16 -9.45 -9.18 -4.89
C TYR A 16 -10.55 -8.71 -3.93
N ASP A 17 -10.34 -8.85 -2.62
CA ASP A 17 -11.24 -8.35 -1.58
C ASP A 17 -10.71 -7.02 -1.02
N TYR A 18 -11.55 -5.99 -1.08
CA TYR A 18 -11.24 -4.66 -0.58
C TYR A 18 -11.14 -4.61 0.95
N ARG A 19 -11.88 -5.46 1.68
CA ARG A 19 -11.91 -5.43 3.15
C ARG A 19 -10.57 -5.82 3.75
N LEU A 20 -9.99 -6.90 3.23
CA LEU A 20 -8.68 -7.39 3.67
C LEU A 20 -7.57 -6.40 3.28
N LEU A 21 -7.71 -5.76 2.12
CA LEU A 21 -6.78 -4.75 1.64
C LEU A 21 -6.75 -3.53 2.58
N ASP A 22 -7.92 -3.01 2.95
CA ASP A 22 -8.05 -1.85 3.83
C ASP A 22 -7.57 -2.15 5.25
N GLN A 23 -7.88 -3.34 5.78
CA GLN A 23 -7.36 -3.77 7.08
C GLN A 23 -5.83 -3.82 7.07
N SER A 24 -5.25 -4.47 6.07
CA SER A 24 -3.80 -4.60 5.94
C SER A 24 -3.13 -3.23 5.75
N ALA A 25 -3.75 -2.33 4.97
CA ALA A 25 -3.29 -0.97 4.79
C ALA A 25 -3.23 -0.21 6.12
N GLY A 26 -4.28 -0.31 6.94
CA GLY A 26 -4.35 0.30 8.26
C GLY A 26 -3.26 -0.21 9.20
N GLU A 27 -3.11 -1.53 9.32
CA GLU A 27 -2.11 -2.16 10.19
C GLU A 27 -0.66 -1.75 9.83
N ILE A 28 -0.36 -1.63 8.53
CA ILE A 28 0.95 -1.18 8.04
C ILE A 28 1.17 0.30 8.37
N VAL A 29 0.16 1.14 8.17
CA VAL A 29 0.25 2.57 8.47
C VAL A 29 0.47 2.80 9.96
N ASP A 30 -0.29 2.11 10.83
CA ASP A 30 -0.15 2.21 12.28
C ASP A 30 1.23 1.73 12.75
N THR A 31 1.72 0.64 12.16
CA THR A 31 3.05 0.11 12.46
C THR A 31 4.16 1.06 12.01
N ALA A 32 4.04 1.65 10.82
CA ALA A 32 5.00 2.63 10.31
C ALA A 32 5.00 3.94 11.10
N LEU A 33 3.83 4.37 11.58
CA LEU A 33 3.71 5.51 12.48
C LEU A 33 4.39 5.23 13.82
N ARG A 34 4.18 4.03 14.39
CA ARG A 34 4.80 3.61 15.65
C ARG A 34 6.33 3.50 15.56
N THR A 35 6.89 3.18 14.41
CA THR A 35 8.35 3.15 14.19
C THR A 35 8.94 4.54 13.89
N GLY A 36 8.12 5.58 13.81
CA GLY A 36 8.56 6.96 13.54
C GLY A 36 8.87 7.24 12.06
N ALA A 37 8.42 6.37 11.14
CA ALA A 37 8.58 6.59 9.72
C ALA A 37 7.60 7.64 9.19
N ARG A 38 8.04 8.49 8.25
CA ARG A 38 7.16 9.44 7.55
C ARG A 38 6.33 8.70 6.51
N VAL A 39 5.03 8.55 6.78
CA VAL A 39 4.10 7.85 5.90
C VAL A 39 3.38 8.85 4.99
N ALA A 40 3.36 8.56 3.68
CA ALA A 40 2.34 9.08 2.79
C ALA A 40 1.17 8.09 2.85
N GLY A 41 -0.01 8.54 3.29
CA GLY A 41 -1.17 7.67 3.53
C GLY A 41 -1.56 6.82 2.31
N PRO A 42 -2.46 5.83 2.48
CA PRO A 42 -2.89 4.98 1.39
C PRO A 42 -3.56 5.82 0.30
N ILE A 43 -2.91 5.90 -0.87
CA ILE A 43 -3.48 6.58 -2.05
C ILE A 43 -4.20 5.51 -2.86
N PRO A 44 -5.54 5.55 -2.96
CA PRO A 44 -6.28 4.59 -3.75
C PRO A 44 -5.93 4.75 -5.22
N LEU A 45 -5.53 3.65 -5.85
CA LEU A 45 -5.31 3.57 -7.29
C LEU A 45 -6.56 3.00 -7.97
N PRO A 46 -6.81 3.32 -9.24
CA PRO A 46 -7.94 2.78 -9.98
C PRO A 46 -7.90 1.23 -10.01
N THR A 47 -9.05 0.61 -9.73
CA THR A 47 -9.22 -0.84 -9.72
C THR A 47 -9.24 -1.38 -11.15
N ASN A 48 -8.44 -2.41 -11.43
CA ASN A 48 -8.50 -3.11 -12.72
C ASN A 48 -9.60 -4.17 -12.68
N ILE A 49 -10.55 -4.11 -13.60
CA ILE A 49 -11.66 -5.06 -13.70
C ILE A 49 -11.48 -5.86 -14.99
N ASN A 50 -11.16 -7.15 -14.86
CA ASN A 50 -11.11 -8.09 -15.99
C ASN A 50 -12.43 -8.88 -16.04
N LYS A 51 -13.22 -8.68 -17.09
CA LYS A 51 -14.48 -9.42 -17.32
C LYS A 51 -14.24 -10.51 -18.36
N TYR A 52 -14.68 -11.73 -18.07
CA TYR A 52 -14.60 -12.87 -19.00
C TYR A 52 -16.03 -13.34 -19.32
N THR A 53 -16.34 -13.51 -20.60
CA THR A 53 -17.59 -14.14 -21.06
C THR A 53 -17.31 -15.60 -21.39
N VAL A 54 -18.09 -16.50 -20.80
CA VAL A 54 -18.06 -17.94 -21.11
C VAL A 54 -19.20 -18.24 -22.09
N LEU A 55 -18.93 -19.05 -23.12
CA LEU A 55 -19.88 -19.45 -24.16
C LEU A 55 -20.88 -20.50 -23.68
#